data_AF-A0A2S7N4T4-F1
#
_entry.id   AF-A0A2S7N4T4-F1
#
_cell.length_a   1.000
_cell.length_b   1.000
_cell.length_c   1.000
_cell.angle_alpha   90.00
_cell.angle_beta   90.00
_cell.angle_gamma   90.00
#
_symmetry.space_group_name_H-M   'P 1'
#
loop_
_entity.id
_entity.type
_entity.pdbx_description
1 polymer ?
#
loop_
_entity_poly.entity_id
_entity_poly.type
_entity_poly.pdbx_seq_one_letter_code
_entity_poly.pdbx_strand_id
1 'polypeptide(L)'
;MYYPLLSNLRRKQINNHDIDLLDWWLGTRRANTRRHLNPLQFSLDCKIDTDHSIRLFSLCALDENLGLLSVRYVSRCPNCDTVLSTQEQEFVPKIRDCYECGGKYNQDILKDKVEIYFSLNCAPQENIMKKEEVPIGGGQGKAVSLQGLMVRNMLETNDELSGLFECFL
;
A
#
# COMPACT_ATOMS: atom_id res chain seq x y z
N MET A 1 6.09 15.72 -13.48
CA MET A 1 6.33 14.74 -12.42
C MET A 1 6.22 15.44 -11.08
N TYR A 2 5.36 14.98 -10.18
CA TYR A 2 5.15 15.52 -8.83
C TYR A 2 6.18 14.99 -7.83
N TYR A 3 6.70 13.79 -8.05
CA TYR A 3 7.63 13.07 -7.17
C TYR A 3 8.86 12.62 -7.95
N PRO A 4 9.86 13.49 -8.16
CA PRO A 4 11.03 13.16 -9.00
C PRO A 4 11.84 11.95 -8.53
N LEU A 5 11.74 11.57 -7.26
CA LEU A 5 12.35 10.35 -6.71
C LEU A 5 11.88 9.09 -7.44
N LEU A 6 10.66 9.09 -8.00
CA LEU A 6 10.15 7.97 -8.80
C LEU A 6 11.00 7.67 -10.04
N SER A 7 11.75 8.65 -10.57
CA SER A 7 12.68 8.43 -11.68
C SER A 7 13.77 7.41 -11.36
N ASN A 8 14.09 7.18 -10.08
CA ASN A 8 15.06 6.17 -9.65
C ASN A 8 14.55 4.73 -9.94
N LEU A 9 13.24 4.51 -10.05
CA LEU A 9 12.66 3.21 -10.41
C LEU A 9 13.06 2.74 -11.82
N ARG A 10 13.46 3.67 -12.70
CA ARG A 10 13.97 3.31 -14.04
C ARG A 10 15.21 2.41 -13.95
N ARG A 11 16.04 2.60 -12.92
CA ARG A 11 17.22 1.77 -12.66
C ARG A 11 16.86 0.33 -12.28
N LYS A 12 15.61 0.10 -11.86
CA LYS A 12 15.04 -1.20 -11.50
C LYS A 12 14.22 -1.82 -12.64
N GLN A 13 14.39 -1.32 -13.87
CA GLN A 13 13.70 -1.80 -15.06
C GLN A 13 12.17 -1.68 -15.00
N ILE A 14 11.65 -0.78 -14.16
CA ILE A 14 10.22 -0.44 -14.18
C ILE A 14 9.94 0.43 -15.42
N ASN A 15 8.85 0.15 -16.11
CA ASN A 15 8.45 0.90 -17.30
C ASN A 15 8.14 2.36 -16.94
N ASN A 16 8.60 3.30 -17.78
CA ASN A 16 8.31 4.72 -17.61
C ASN A 16 6.82 5.01 -17.53
N HIS A 17 6.00 4.27 -18.27
CA HIS A 17 4.55 4.41 -18.22
C HIS A 17 3.99 4.18 -16.82
N ASP A 18 4.41 3.11 -16.14
CA ASP A 18 3.93 2.76 -14.80
C ASP A 18 4.42 3.76 -13.75
N ILE A 19 5.64 4.27 -13.93
CA ILE A 19 6.22 5.35 -13.11
C ILE A 19 5.39 6.63 -13.24
N ASP A 20 5.06 7.03 -14.47
CA ASP A 20 4.28 8.24 -14.73
C ASP A 20 2.83 8.09 -14.25
N LEU A 21 2.24 6.90 -14.35
CA LEU A 21 0.93 6.58 -13.79
C LEU A 21 0.93 6.67 -12.26
N LEU A 22 1.94 6.11 -11.59
CA LEU A 22 2.06 6.22 -10.14
C LEU A 22 2.25 7.67 -9.70
N ASP A 23 3.12 8.43 -10.39
CA ASP A 23 3.35 9.84 -10.10
C ASP A 23 2.05 10.66 -10.19
N TRP A 24 1.32 10.49 -11.29
CA TRP A 24 0.03 11.12 -11.49
C TRP A 24 -0.97 10.70 -10.40
N TRP A 25 -1.10 9.39 -10.15
CA TRP A 25 -2.06 8.87 -9.18
C TRP A 25 -1.80 9.41 -7.78
N LEU A 26 -0.55 9.39 -7.32
CA LEU A 26 -0.12 9.98 -6.04
C LEU A 26 -0.41 11.49 -5.99
N GLY A 27 -0.17 12.21 -7.09
CA GLY A 27 -0.45 13.63 -7.22
C GLY A 27 -1.93 13.97 -7.03
N THR A 28 -2.84 13.09 -7.46
CA THR A 28 -4.30 13.28 -7.28
C THR A 28 -4.81 13.00 -5.86
N ARG A 29 -4.02 12.35 -4.99
CA ARG A 29 -4.47 11.97 -3.64
C ARG A 29 -4.55 13.17 -2.71
N ARG A 30 -5.67 13.30 -1.99
CA ARG A 30 -5.87 14.30 -0.93
C ARG A 30 -4.90 14.05 0.23
N ALA A 31 -4.59 15.11 0.99
CA ALA A 31 -3.65 15.02 2.12
C ALA A 31 -3.98 13.89 3.10
N ASN A 32 -5.25 13.73 3.48
CA ASN A 32 -5.68 12.68 4.44
C ASN A 32 -5.52 11.26 3.88
N THR A 33 -5.64 11.09 2.55
CA THR A 33 -5.50 9.78 1.89
C THR A 33 -4.05 9.36 1.70
N ARG A 34 -3.10 10.30 1.73
CA ARG A 34 -1.66 10.02 1.56
C ARG A 34 -1.06 9.16 2.68
N ARG A 35 -1.74 9.02 3.81
CA ARG A 35 -1.32 8.16 4.94
C ARG A 35 -1.84 6.72 4.84
N HIS A 36 -2.79 6.47 3.94
CA HIS A 36 -3.49 5.18 3.80
C HIS A 36 -3.58 4.81 2.31
N LEU A 37 -2.44 4.85 1.62
CA LEU A 37 -2.37 4.45 0.22
C LEU A 37 -2.42 2.92 0.15
N ASN A 38 -3.26 2.41 -0.75
CA ASN A 38 -3.44 0.99 -0.96
C ASN A 38 -3.03 0.64 -2.41
N PRO A 39 -2.03 -0.23 -2.64
CA PRO A 39 -1.59 -0.61 -3.98
C PRO A 39 -2.73 -1.21 -4.83
N LEU A 40 -3.72 -1.82 -4.19
CA LEU A 40 -4.86 -2.43 -4.86
C LEU A 40 -5.83 -1.38 -5.39
N GLN A 41 -5.99 -0.29 -4.65
CA GLN A 41 -6.76 0.84 -5.16
C GLN A 41 -6.06 1.45 -6.37
N PHE A 42 -4.71 1.52 -6.36
CA PHE A 42 -3.94 1.96 -7.52
C PHE A 42 -4.09 1.00 -8.72
N SER A 43 -3.99 -0.32 -8.49
CA SER A 43 -4.23 -1.36 -9.50
C SER A 43 -5.60 -1.18 -10.17
N LEU A 44 -6.66 -0.95 -9.39
CA LEU A 44 -8.01 -0.74 -9.90
C LEU A 44 -8.17 0.61 -10.62
N ASP A 45 -7.69 1.70 -10.02
CA ASP A 45 -7.81 3.05 -10.58
C ASP A 45 -7.06 3.18 -11.92
N CYS A 46 -5.89 2.54 -12.03
CA CYS A 46 -5.00 2.65 -13.19
C CYS A 46 -5.05 1.44 -14.13
N LYS A 47 -5.86 0.42 -13.83
CA LYS A 47 -5.95 -0.85 -14.58
C LYS A 47 -4.59 -1.53 -14.78
N ILE A 48 -3.78 -1.51 -13.72
CA ILE A 48 -2.47 -2.17 -13.66
C ILE A 48 -2.64 -3.50 -12.93
N ASP A 49 -1.85 -4.49 -13.32
CA ASP A 49 -1.80 -5.78 -12.64
C ASP A 49 -1.56 -5.63 -11.11
N THR A 50 -2.26 -6.45 -10.33
CA THR A 50 -2.22 -6.34 -8.86
C THR A 50 -0.83 -6.67 -8.31
N ASP A 51 -0.19 -7.73 -8.79
CA ASP A 51 1.15 -8.10 -8.33
C ASP A 51 2.18 -7.04 -8.70
N HIS A 52 2.04 -6.49 -9.91
CA HIS A 52 2.85 -5.35 -10.33
C HIS A 52 2.65 -4.12 -9.43
N SER A 53 1.42 -3.79 -9.06
CA SER A 53 1.10 -2.66 -8.19
C SER A 53 1.72 -2.82 -6.79
N ILE A 54 1.66 -4.02 -6.22
CA ILE A 54 2.24 -4.34 -4.93
C ILE A 54 3.76 -4.20 -5.02
N ARG A 55 4.37 -4.79 -6.05
CA ARG A 55 5.81 -4.68 -6.30
C ARG A 55 6.27 -3.23 -6.41
N LEU A 56 5.53 -2.40 -7.14
CA LEU A 56 5.85 -0.99 -7.33
C LEU A 56 5.88 -0.22 -6.00
N PHE A 57 4.84 -0.42 -5.17
CA PHE A 57 4.74 0.21 -3.85
C PHE A 57 5.82 -0.30 -2.90
N SER A 58 6.08 -1.61 -2.89
CA SER A 58 7.14 -2.21 -2.08
C SER A 58 8.52 -1.64 -2.46
N LEU A 59 8.82 -1.48 -3.74
CA LEU A 59 10.06 -0.83 -4.19
C LEU A 59 10.14 0.62 -3.70
N CYS A 60 9.05 1.37 -3.76
CA CYS A 60 9.01 2.76 -3.29
C CYS A 60 9.18 2.89 -1.76
N ALA A 61 8.86 1.83 -1.01
CA ALA A 61 8.95 1.81 0.45
C ALA A 61 10.26 1.22 0.97
N LEU A 62 10.80 0.20 0.30
CA LEU A 62 11.93 -0.59 0.77
C LEU A 62 13.26 -0.18 0.13
N ASP A 63 13.26 0.46 -1.04
CA ASP A 63 14.50 0.95 -1.65
C ASP A 63 14.98 2.21 -0.93
N GLU A 64 16.16 2.12 -0.29
CA GLU A 64 16.82 3.20 0.44
C GLU A 64 17.07 4.44 -0.42
N ASN A 65 17.19 4.29 -1.75
CA ASN A 65 17.42 5.39 -2.68
C ASN A 65 16.13 6.13 -3.08
N LEU A 66 14.96 5.57 -2.74
CA LEU A 66 13.66 6.19 -2.98
C LEU A 66 13.11 6.79 -1.70
N GLY A 67 12.93 5.98 -0.65
CA GLY A 67 12.34 6.43 0.62
C GLY A 67 11.00 7.17 0.47
N LEU A 68 10.29 6.95 -0.64
CA LEU A 68 9.14 7.75 -1.04
C LEU A 68 7.92 7.37 -0.19
N LEU A 69 7.78 6.08 0.08
CA LEU A 69 6.72 5.52 0.90
C LEU A 69 7.28 4.95 2.20
N SER A 70 6.43 4.84 3.22
CA SER A 70 6.66 4.03 4.42
C SER A 70 5.52 3.03 4.57
N VAL A 71 5.83 1.81 5.01
CA VAL A 71 4.83 0.78 5.29
C VAL A 71 4.10 1.11 6.60
N ARG A 72 2.79 0.89 6.62
CA ARG A 72 1.94 0.98 7.81
C ARG A 72 1.13 -0.29 7.97
N TYR A 73 1.13 -0.82 9.18
CA TYR A 73 0.37 -2.00 9.58
C TYR A 73 -0.84 -1.57 10.40
N VAL A 74 -2.02 -1.98 9.97
CA VAL A 74 -3.29 -1.69 10.65
C VAL A 74 -3.90 -3.02 11.10
N SER A 75 -3.94 -3.25 12.40
CA SER A 75 -4.60 -4.44 12.95
C SER A 75 -6.06 -4.13 13.26
N ARG A 76 -6.96 -5.03 12.86
CA ARG A 76 -8.40 -4.90 13.09
C ARG A 76 -8.94 -6.00 14.00
N CYS A 77 -10.01 -5.67 14.71
CA CYS A 77 -10.74 -6.62 15.52
C CYS A 77 -11.38 -7.69 14.63
N PRO A 78 -11.16 -9.00 14.87
CA PRO A 78 -11.75 -10.06 14.06
C PRO A 78 -13.28 -10.11 14.13
N ASN A 79 -13.87 -9.57 15.20
CA ASN A 79 -15.30 -9.67 15.48
C ASN A 79 -16.11 -8.45 15.03
N CYS A 80 -15.57 -7.24 15.22
CA CYS A 80 -16.28 -5.99 14.92
C CYS A 80 -15.54 -5.04 13.97
N ASP A 81 -14.40 -5.48 13.42
CA ASP A 81 -13.57 -4.75 12.44
C ASP A 81 -12.99 -3.40 12.91
N THR A 82 -13.19 -3.04 14.19
CA THR A 82 -12.60 -1.84 14.78
C THR A 82 -11.08 -1.89 14.72
N VAL A 83 -10.45 -0.78 14.33
CA VAL A 83 -8.99 -0.63 14.33
C VAL A 83 -8.46 -0.74 15.77
N LEU A 84 -7.60 -1.73 16.00
CA LEU A 84 -6.98 -1.99 17.30
C LEU A 84 -5.66 -1.22 17.45
N SER A 85 -4.86 -1.16 16.38
CA SER A 85 -3.65 -0.35 16.36
C SER A 85 -3.20 -0.02 14.94
N THR A 86 -2.45 1.07 14.81
CA THR A 86 -1.73 1.44 13.59
C THR A 86 -0.27 1.62 13.94
N GLN A 87 0.62 0.88 13.28
CA GLN A 87 2.05 0.90 13.57
C GLN A 87 2.86 1.03 12.28
N GLU A 88 4.04 1.64 12.37
CA GLU A 88 4.98 1.77 11.23
C GLU A 88 5.98 0.61 11.19
N GLN A 89 6.08 -0.14 12.29
CA GLN A 89 6.87 -1.35 12.37
C GLN A 89 5.95 -2.57 12.31
N GLU A 90 6.50 -3.68 11.82
CA GLU A 90 5.83 -4.99 11.78
C GLU A 90 5.78 -5.59 13.18
N PHE A 91 5.08 -4.92 14.09
CA PHE A 91 4.91 -5.37 15.46
C PHE A 91 3.44 -5.55 15.78
N VAL A 92 3.01 -6.81 15.82
CA VAL A 92 1.70 -7.19 16.36
C VAL A 92 1.90 -7.56 17.82
N PRO A 93 1.29 -6.84 18.77
CA PRO A 93 1.45 -7.13 20.19
C PRO A 93 0.93 -8.52 20.53
N LYS A 94 1.54 -9.16 21.53
CA LYS A 94 1.21 -10.55 21.95
C LYS A 94 -0.28 -10.73 22.28
N ILE A 95 -0.88 -9.72 22.91
CA ILE A 95 -2.30 -9.69 23.27
C ILE A 95 -2.85 -8.28 23.02
N ARG A 96 -4.04 -8.18 22.43
CA ARG A 96 -4.80 -6.93 22.31
C ARG A 96 -6.24 -7.13 22.72
N ASP A 97 -6.74 -6.14 23.45
CA ASP A 97 -8.13 -6.03 23.87
C ASP A 97 -8.86 -5.07 22.92
N CYS A 98 -10.04 -5.45 22.45
CA CYS A 98 -10.92 -4.58 21.68
C CYS A 98 -11.87 -3.84 22.63
N TYR A 99 -11.82 -2.51 22.62
CA TYR A 99 -12.69 -1.69 23.48
C TYR A 99 -14.17 -1.73 23.07
N GLU A 100 -14.47 -1.98 21.79
CA GLU A 100 -15.85 -1.98 21.27
C GLU A 100 -16.60 -3.26 21.61
N CYS A 101 -15.99 -4.43 21.39
CA CYS A 101 -16.65 -5.72 21.64
C CYS A 101 -16.19 -6.44 22.91
N GLY A 102 -15.21 -5.88 23.64
CA GLY A 102 -14.61 -6.50 24.83
C GLY A 102 -13.77 -7.75 24.57
N GLY A 103 -13.57 -8.12 23.31
CA GLY A 103 -12.84 -9.32 22.91
C GLY A 103 -11.35 -9.19 23.18
N LYS A 104 -10.70 -10.31 23.56
CA LYS A 104 -9.25 -10.39 23.74
C LYS A 104 -8.67 -11.34 22.72
N TYR A 105 -7.67 -10.87 21.97
CA TYR A 105 -7.09 -11.60 20.86
C TYR A 105 -5.58 -11.74 21.06
N ASN A 106 -5.08 -12.95 20.80
CA ASN A 106 -3.64 -13.20 20.75
C ASN A 106 -3.07 -12.79 19.39
N GLN A 107 -1.74 -12.75 19.29
CA GLN A 107 -1.04 -12.37 18.08
C GLN A 107 -1.42 -13.23 16.87
N ASP A 108 -1.59 -14.54 17.04
CA ASP A 108 -1.84 -15.46 15.92
C ASP A 108 -3.18 -15.20 15.23
N ILE A 109 -4.23 -14.91 16.00
CA ILE A 109 -5.54 -14.51 15.43
C ILE A 109 -5.43 -13.15 14.73
N LEU A 110 -4.62 -12.24 15.26
CA LEU A 110 -4.48 -10.89 14.73
C LEU A 110 -3.63 -10.81 13.47
N LYS A 111 -2.65 -11.72 13.27
CA LYS A 111 -1.79 -11.78 12.08
C LYS A 111 -2.62 -11.85 10.79
N ASP A 112 -3.68 -12.67 10.79
CA ASP A 112 -4.58 -12.82 9.63
C ASP A 112 -5.50 -11.60 9.40
N LYS A 113 -5.52 -10.65 10.33
CA LYS A 113 -6.33 -9.42 10.32
C LYS A 113 -5.47 -8.16 10.32
N VAL A 114 -4.23 -8.26 9.87
CA VAL A 114 -3.37 -7.10 9.59
C VAL A 114 -3.56 -6.66 8.15
N GLU A 115 -3.94 -5.40 7.98
CA GLU A 115 -3.95 -4.72 6.69
C GLU A 115 -2.65 -3.93 6.50
N ILE A 116 -2.11 -3.96 5.29
CA ILE A 116 -0.91 -3.20 4.91
C ILE A 116 -1.34 -1.99 4.10
N TYR A 117 -0.90 -0.82 4.54
CA TYR A 117 -1.05 0.45 3.85
C TYR A 117 0.31 1.10 3.65
N PHE A 118 0.37 2.08 2.77
CA PHE A 118 1.56 2.88 2.54
C PHE A 118 1.28 4.34 2.88
N SER A 119 2.25 5.01 3.48
CA SER A 119 2.24 6.44 3.73
C SER A 119 3.24 7.13 2.83
N LEU A 120 2.81 8.20 2.17
CA LEU A 120 3.71 9.05 1.40
C LEU A 120 4.53 9.94 2.35
N ASN A 121 5.86 9.84 2.25
CA ASN A 121 6.78 10.53 3.16
C ASN A 121 7.07 11.98 2.74
N CYS A 122 6.81 12.34 1.48
CA CYS A 122 7.11 13.68 0.97
C CYS A 122 5.88 14.37 0.37
N ALA A 123 5.91 15.70 0.38
CA ALA A 123 4.95 16.51 -0.35
C ALA A 123 5.28 16.49 -1.85
N PRO A 124 4.27 16.64 -2.74
CA PRO A 124 4.52 16.83 -4.16
C PRO A 124 5.41 18.06 -4.32
N GLN A 125 6.44 17.96 -5.16
CA GLN A 125 7.21 19.12 -5.53
C GLN A 125 6.37 19.95 -6.50
N GLU A 126 6.19 21.23 -6.16
CA GLU A 126 5.63 22.21 -7.10
C GLU A 126 6.64 22.42 -8.22
N ASN A 127 6.64 21.52 -9.20
CA ASN A 127 7.08 21.92 -10.51
C ASN A 127 6.10 22.99 -10.96
N ILE A 128 6.59 24.24 -11.00
CA ILE A 128 5.91 25.42 -11.55
C ILE A 128 5.66 25.15 -13.04
N MET A 129 4.77 24.23 -13.36
CA MET A 129 4.22 24.06 -14.70
C MET A 129 3.03 25.00 -14.76
N LYS A 130 3.17 26.01 -15.63
CA LYS A 130 2.13 26.98 -15.97
C LYS A 130 0.80 26.23 -16.14
N LYS A 131 -0.22 26.65 -15.37
CA LYS A 131 -1.57 26.09 -15.43
C LYS A 131 -2.06 26.11 -16.88
N GLU A 132 -2.27 24.92 -17.46
CA GLU A 132 -3.29 24.73 -18.48
C GLU A 132 -4.45 23.97 -17.81
N GLU A 133 -5.62 24.58 -17.84
CA GLU A 133 -6.83 24.10 -17.19
C GLU A 133 -7.39 22.89 -17.96
N VAL A 134 -7.60 21.75 -17.28
CA VAL A 134 -8.24 20.56 -17.88
C VAL A 134 -9.45 20.15 -17.03
N PRO A 135 -10.59 19.72 -17.63
CA PRO A 135 -11.85 19.52 -16.92
C PRO A 135 -11.90 18.19 -16.16
N ILE A 136 -12.58 18.18 -15.02
CA ILE A 136 -12.75 17.02 -14.13
C ILE A 136 -14.00 16.22 -14.54
N GLY A 137 -13.83 14.94 -14.86
CA GLY A 137 -14.92 13.97 -15.07
C GLY A 137 -15.16 13.10 -13.82
N GLY A 138 -16.44 12.91 -13.46
CA GLY A 138 -16.86 12.17 -12.26
C GLY A 138 -17.06 10.67 -12.49
N GLY A 139 -16.47 9.84 -11.63
CA GLY A 139 -16.73 8.40 -11.56
C GLY A 139 -16.71 7.92 -10.12
N GLN A 140 -17.85 7.45 -9.62
CA GLN A 140 -18.00 6.83 -8.30
C GLN A 140 -17.97 5.30 -8.46
N GLY A 141 -16.90 4.64 -8.00
CA GLY A 141 -16.85 3.20 -7.82
C GLY A 141 -16.09 2.88 -6.53
N LYS A 142 -16.62 1.97 -5.68
CA LYS A 142 -15.95 1.52 -4.46
C LYS A 142 -15.35 0.13 -4.69
N ALA A 143 -14.05 -0.01 -4.47
CA ALA A 143 -13.34 -1.28 -4.48
C ALA A 143 -13.51 -2.06 -3.16
N VAL A 144 -13.39 -3.39 -3.21
CA VAL A 144 -13.42 -4.30 -2.05
C VAL A 144 -11.98 -4.65 -1.65
N SER A 145 -11.70 -4.72 -0.34
CA SER A 145 -10.37 -4.98 0.25
C SER A 145 -9.84 -6.39 -0.05
N LEU A 146 -8.52 -6.55 -0.29
CA LEU A 146 -7.88 -7.88 -0.33
C LEU A 146 -7.91 -8.54 1.04
N GLN A 147 -8.03 -9.85 1.04
CA GLN A 147 -7.85 -10.68 2.23
C GLN A 147 -6.58 -11.53 2.07
N GLY A 148 -5.85 -11.75 3.18
CA GLY A 148 -4.60 -12.52 3.17
C GLY A 148 -4.73 -13.97 2.66
N LEU A 149 -5.94 -14.54 2.69
CA LEU A 149 -6.21 -15.89 2.17
C LEU A 149 -6.10 -15.96 0.64
N MET A 150 -6.41 -14.88 -0.08
CA MET A 150 -6.21 -14.80 -1.54
C MET A 150 -4.72 -14.77 -1.90
N VAL A 151 -3.90 -14.11 -1.07
CA VAL A 151 -2.44 -14.05 -1.26
C VAL A 151 -1.83 -15.43 -1.04
N ARG A 152 -2.31 -16.20 -0.04
CA ARG A 152 -1.81 -17.55 0.25
C ARG A 152 -2.06 -18.54 -0.88
N ASN A 153 -3.25 -18.54 -1.48
CA ASN A 153 -3.59 -19.43 -2.59
C ASN A 153 -2.84 -19.10 -3.89
N MET A 154 -2.42 -17.84 -4.09
CA MET A 154 -1.61 -17.45 -5.25
C MET A 154 -0.14 -17.88 -5.12
N LEU A 155 0.35 -17.99 -3.88
CA LEU A 155 1.72 -18.38 -3.57
C LEU A 155 1.95 -19.89 -3.64
N GLU A 156 0.93 -20.73 -3.38
CA GLU A 156 1.04 -22.19 -3.54
C GLU A 156 1.17 -22.63 -5.01
N THR A 157 0.89 -21.74 -5.97
CA THR A 157 0.98 -22.00 -7.41
C THR A 157 2.24 -21.45 -8.10
N ASN A 158 3.12 -20.73 -7.38
CA ASN A 158 4.25 -20.03 -8.01
C ASN A 158 5.56 -20.22 -7.22
N ASP A 159 6.43 -21.11 -7.70
CA ASP A 159 7.74 -21.42 -7.09
C ASP A 159 8.68 -20.21 -7.00
N GLU A 160 8.51 -19.18 -7.83
CA GLU A 160 9.35 -17.97 -7.84
C GLU A 160 9.08 -16.98 -6.68
N LEU A 161 7.98 -17.13 -5.94
CA LEU A 161 7.61 -16.25 -4.82
C LEU A 161 7.96 -16.84 -3.44
N SER A 162 8.49 -18.06 -3.41
CA SER A 162 8.93 -18.77 -2.20
C SER A 162 9.99 -18.02 -1.39
N GLY A 163 10.82 -17.19 -2.05
CA GLY A 163 11.85 -16.37 -1.41
C GLY A 163 11.34 -15.22 -0.54
N LEU A 164 10.04 -14.87 -0.60
CA LEU A 164 9.44 -13.88 0.31
C LEU A 164 9.28 -14.41 1.75
N PHE A 165 9.51 -15.70 2.00
CA PHE A 165 9.32 -16.33 3.31
C PHE A 165 10.56 -17.03 3.93
N GLU A 166 11.75 -16.99 3.32
CA GLU A 166 12.94 -17.58 3.96
C GLU A 166 13.43 -16.86 5.23
N CYS A 167 12.82 -15.73 5.61
CA CYS A 167 13.06 -15.07 6.89
C CYS A 167 12.14 -15.54 8.04
N PHE A 168 11.33 -16.59 7.84
CA PHE A 168 10.36 -17.10 8.84
C PHE A 168 10.74 -18.44 9.51
N LEU A 169 12.02 -18.82 9.49
CA LEU A 169 12.55 -19.86 10.39
C LEU A 169 13.40 -19.25 11.51
#